data_AF-A0A665VXT0-F1
#
_entry.id   AF-A0A665VXT0-F1
#
_cell.length_a   1.000
_cell.length_b   1.000
_cell.length_c   1.000
_cell.angle_alpha   90.00
_cell.angle_beta   90.00
_cell.angle_gamma   90.00
#
_symmetry.space_group_name_H-M   'P 1'
#
loop_
_entity.id
_entity.type
_entity.pdbx_description
1 polymer ?
#
loop_
_entity_poly.entity_id
_entity_poly.type
_entity_poly.pdbx_seq_one_letter_code
_entity_poly.pdbx_strand_id
1 'polypeptide(L)'
;MELFFSPFDNLVCILLGISFTVWFTLLLVFIIVPAIFGVSFGIRRLYMKTLLKIFEWATLRIERGAKEKNHPLYKPYSNAIIAREPTSLEQEIKEIRRSGSNRDFDSASEFEMSDIFYFARRGVESIMDDEVTKRFSAEELESWNLLTRSNYNFHYISLRLTVLWGLGLLIRYGFLLPLRVTLAFTGVGLLVFLTSVIGLLPNGRMKNFLSEKVHLMCYRICVRALTAIITYHDSENKPKNGGICVANHTSPIDVIILASDGCYAMVGQIHGGLMGVIQRSMVKACPHIWFERSEVKDRHLVAKRLSDHVEDKSKLPILIFPEGTCINNTSVMMFKKGSFEIGATVYPVAIKYDPRFGDAFWNSSKFGMVNYLLRMMSSWAIVCSVWYLPPMSREEGEDAVQFANRVKAAIARQGGLVDLLWDGGLKRGKVKDTFKEEQQKLYSKIIVPLRPVAHK
;
A
#
# COMPACT_ATOMS: atom_id res chain seq x y z
N MET A 1 33.90 40.18 -33.04
CA MET A 1 33.98 38.81 -32.48
C MET A 1 32.73 38.08 -32.96
N GLU A 2 32.75 37.64 -34.22
CA GLU A 2 31.67 36.83 -34.78
C GLU A 2 31.88 35.40 -34.29
N LEU A 3 30.97 34.89 -33.46
CA LEU A 3 30.92 33.47 -33.15
C LEU A 3 30.52 32.73 -34.43
N PHE A 4 31.49 32.08 -35.07
CA PHE A 4 31.26 31.05 -36.07
C PHE A 4 30.43 29.93 -35.43
N PHE A 5 29.11 29.94 -35.62
CA PHE A 5 28.28 28.75 -35.41
C PHE A 5 28.52 27.80 -36.59
N SER A 6 28.99 26.59 -36.31
CA SER A 6 29.21 25.58 -37.34
C SER A 6 27.86 25.18 -37.97
N PRO A 7 27.78 24.95 -39.30
CA PRO A 7 26.59 24.39 -39.94
C PRO A 7 26.13 23.07 -39.30
N PHE A 8 27.06 22.35 -38.70
CA PHE A 8 26.83 21.12 -37.95
C PHE A 8 26.07 21.38 -36.64
N ASP A 9 26.34 22.50 -35.96
CA ASP A 9 25.61 22.91 -34.75
C ASP A 9 24.16 23.26 -35.10
N ASN A 10 23.94 23.91 -36.25
CA ASN A 10 22.61 24.26 -36.73
C ASN A 10 21.78 23.00 -37.09
N LEU A 11 22.41 22.01 -37.75
CA LEU A 11 21.75 20.73 -38.05
C LEU A 11 21.42 19.93 -36.78
N VAL A 12 22.33 19.87 -35.81
CA VAL A 12 22.10 19.21 -34.52
C VAL A 12 20.97 19.91 -33.76
N CYS A 13 20.95 21.25 -33.71
CA CYS A 13 19.87 22.01 -33.10
C CYS A 13 18.52 21.78 -33.79
N ILE A 14 18.48 21.72 -35.12
CA ILE A 14 17.26 21.43 -35.88
C ILE A 14 16.78 20.00 -35.59
N LEU A 15 17.67 19.00 -35.61
CA LEU A 15 17.32 17.61 -35.32
C LEU A 15 16.84 17.43 -33.86
N LEU A 16 17.47 18.11 -32.91
CA LEU A 16 17.03 18.14 -31.51
C LEU A 16 15.67 18.82 -31.37
N GLY A 17 15.45 19.93 -32.09
CA GLY A 17 14.17 20.64 -32.10
C GLY A 17 13.03 19.82 -32.70
N ILE A 18 13.28 19.14 -33.82
CA ILE A 18 12.32 18.22 -34.45
C ILE A 18 12.04 17.03 -33.51
N SER A 19 13.08 16.41 -32.96
CA SER A 19 12.94 15.29 -32.02
C SER A 19 12.12 15.68 -30.79
N PHE A 20 12.41 16.86 -30.21
CA PHE A 20 11.64 17.42 -29.10
C PHE A 20 10.18 17.68 -29.48
N THR A 21 9.93 18.27 -30.65
CA THR A 21 8.58 18.59 -31.13
C THR A 21 7.77 17.32 -31.39
N VAL A 22 8.36 16.31 -32.04
CA VAL A 22 7.74 15.01 -32.29
C VAL A 22 7.45 14.32 -30.96
N TRP A 23 8.42 14.26 -30.05
CA TRP A 23 8.25 13.69 -28.72
C TRP A 23 7.11 14.36 -27.94
N PHE A 24 7.08 15.69 -27.91
CA PHE A 24 6.03 16.45 -27.23
C PHE A 24 4.66 16.26 -27.88
N THR A 25 4.59 16.20 -29.21
CA THR A 25 3.34 15.95 -29.94
C THR A 25 2.81 14.56 -29.65
N LEU A 26 3.67 13.54 -29.64
CA LEU A 26 3.28 12.17 -29.28
C LEU A 26 2.82 12.08 -27.83
N LEU A 27 3.51 12.75 -26.90
CA LEU A 27 3.10 12.88 -25.50
C LEU A 27 1.71 13.51 -25.38
N LEU A 28 1.50 14.63 -26.07
CA LEU A 28 0.25 15.36 -26.02
C LEU A 28 -0.91 14.51 -26.57
N VAL A 29 -0.76 13.96 -27.77
CA VAL A 29 -1.81 13.23 -28.49
C VAL A 29 -2.12 11.87 -27.86
N PHE A 30 -1.11 11.10 -27.47
CA PHE A 30 -1.32 9.72 -26.99
C PHE A 30 -1.42 9.58 -25.48
N ILE A 31 -1.01 10.60 -24.72
CA ILE A 31 -0.97 10.51 -23.25
C ILE A 31 -1.84 11.59 -22.59
N ILE A 32 -1.63 12.88 -22.91
CA ILE A 32 -2.33 14.00 -22.25
C ILE A 32 -3.79 14.08 -22.69
N VAL A 33 -4.06 14.10 -24.00
CA VAL A 33 -5.43 14.20 -24.54
C VAL A 33 -6.32 13.05 -24.04
N PRO A 34 -5.91 11.77 -24.10
CA PRO A 34 -6.69 10.69 -23.52
C PRO A 34 -6.83 10.78 -21.99
N ALA A 35 -5.90 11.45 -21.30
CA ALA A 35 -6.03 11.71 -19.86
C ALA A 35 -7.18 12.65 -19.53
N ILE A 36 -7.33 13.71 -20.32
CA ILE A 36 -8.42 14.67 -20.20
C ILE A 36 -9.77 13.95 -20.40
N PHE A 37 -9.90 13.19 -21.48
CA PHE A 37 -11.16 12.51 -21.84
C PHE A 37 -11.40 11.18 -21.12
N GLY A 38 -10.42 10.65 -20.38
CA GLY A 38 -10.52 9.35 -19.71
C GLY A 38 -10.51 8.14 -20.67
N VAL A 39 -10.10 8.32 -21.93
CA VAL A 39 -10.08 7.28 -22.96
C VAL A 39 -8.76 6.51 -22.93
N SER A 40 -8.77 5.25 -23.38
CA SER A 40 -7.54 4.48 -23.64
C SER A 40 -7.60 3.75 -24.97
N PHE A 41 -6.51 3.81 -25.74
CA PHE A 41 -6.40 3.17 -27.06
C PHE A 41 -6.17 1.65 -27.01
N GLY A 42 -6.42 0.98 -25.88
CA GLY A 42 -6.24 -0.48 -25.75
C GLY A 42 -4.78 -0.99 -25.74
N ILE A 43 -3.81 -0.16 -26.17
CA ILE A 43 -2.36 -0.47 -26.21
C ILE A 43 -1.85 -1.01 -24.86
N ARG A 44 -2.31 -0.45 -23.75
CA ARG A 44 -1.93 -0.89 -22.39
C ARG A 44 -2.33 -2.34 -22.11
N ARG A 45 -3.50 -2.77 -22.58
CA ARG A 45 -3.99 -4.15 -22.42
C ARG A 45 -3.16 -5.13 -23.24
N LEU A 46 -2.78 -4.73 -24.46
CA LEU A 46 -1.88 -5.52 -25.31
C LEU A 46 -0.49 -5.64 -24.66
N TYR A 47 0.09 -4.53 -24.21
CA TYR A 47 1.36 -4.50 -23.50
C TYR A 47 1.38 -5.44 -22.29
N MET A 48 0.35 -5.37 -21.44
CA MET A 48 0.18 -6.24 -20.27
C MET A 48 0.14 -7.73 -20.66
N LYS A 49 -0.68 -8.10 -21.67
CA LYS A 49 -0.77 -9.48 -22.14
C LYS A 49 0.56 -9.98 -22.71
N THR A 50 1.30 -9.14 -23.42
CA THR A 50 2.63 -9.47 -23.95
C THR A 50 3.63 -9.72 -22.82
N LEU A 51 3.66 -8.85 -21.80
CA LEU A 51 4.53 -9.04 -20.64
C LEU A 51 4.24 -10.34 -19.88
N LEU A 52 2.97 -10.67 -19.66
CA LEU A 52 2.59 -11.93 -18.99
C LEU A 52 3.13 -13.14 -19.74
N LYS A 53 2.96 -13.18 -21.07
CA LYS A 53 3.52 -14.25 -21.90
C LYS A 53 5.04 -14.35 -21.79
N ILE A 54 5.72 -13.20 -21.71
CA ILE A 54 7.19 -13.13 -21.53
C ILE A 54 7.59 -13.67 -20.15
N PHE A 55 6.89 -13.28 -19.07
CA PHE A 55 7.18 -13.73 -17.71
C PHE A 55 6.92 -15.23 -17.52
N GLU A 56 5.83 -15.74 -18.10
CA GLU A 56 5.50 -17.16 -18.10
C GLU A 56 6.58 -17.96 -18.84
N TRP A 57 6.96 -17.53 -20.05
CA TRP A 57 8.05 -18.16 -20.80
C TRP A 57 9.37 -18.13 -20.03
N ALA A 58 9.71 -17.01 -19.40
CA ALA A 58 10.91 -16.86 -18.59
C ALA A 58 10.88 -17.85 -17.41
N THR A 59 9.77 -17.94 -16.70
CA THR A 59 9.59 -18.81 -15.53
C THR A 59 9.73 -20.28 -15.92
N LEU A 60 9.05 -20.74 -16.97
CA LEU A 60 9.17 -22.11 -17.49
C LEU A 60 10.62 -22.46 -17.88
N ARG A 61 11.37 -21.48 -18.39
CA ARG A 61 12.78 -21.69 -18.75
C ARG A 61 13.67 -21.85 -17.53
N ILE A 62 13.42 -21.07 -16.47
CA ILE A 62 14.10 -21.16 -15.18
C ILE A 62 13.84 -22.53 -14.56
N GLU A 63 12.57 -22.94 -14.51
CA GLU A 63 12.14 -24.25 -14.04
C GLU A 63 12.85 -25.40 -14.74
N ARG A 64 12.91 -25.35 -16.07
CA ARG A 64 13.64 -26.36 -16.84
C ARG A 64 15.13 -26.36 -16.52
N GLY A 65 15.76 -25.19 -16.46
CA GLY A 65 17.19 -25.07 -16.18
C GLY A 65 17.58 -25.54 -14.77
N ALA A 66 16.68 -25.44 -13.80
CA ALA A 66 16.95 -25.97 -12.46
C ALA A 66 16.66 -27.46 -12.32
N LYS A 67 15.64 -27.98 -13.01
CA LYS A 67 15.43 -29.43 -13.15
C LYS A 67 16.66 -30.09 -13.78
N GLU A 68 17.22 -29.48 -14.84
CA GLU A 68 18.46 -29.94 -15.48
C GLU A 68 19.67 -29.92 -14.52
N LYS A 69 19.69 -29.03 -13.52
CA LYS A 69 20.79 -28.85 -12.56
C LYS A 69 20.55 -29.50 -11.18
N ASN A 70 19.47 -30.27 -11.01
CA ASN A 70 19.03 -30.80 -9.71
C ASN A 70 18.97 -29.74 -8.58
N HIS A 71 18.67 -28.48 -8.93
CA HIS A 71 18.60 -27.40 -7.96
C HIS A 71 17.14 -27.15 -7.56
N PRO A 72 16.79 -27.17 -6.26
CA PRO A 72 15.47 -26.75 -5.82
C PRO A 72 15.30 -25.25 -6.09
N LEU A 73 14.31 -24.85 -6.91
CA LEU A 73 14.08 -23.45 -7.27
C LEU A 73 13.29 -22.67 -6.24
N TYR A 74 12.33 -23.34 -5.62
CA TYR A 74 11.39 -22.75 -4.70
C TYR A 74 11.45 -23.55 -3.42
N LYS A 75 11.73 -22.88 -2.31
CA LYS A 75 11.30 -23.41 -1.02
C LYS A 75 9.78 -23.29 -1.03
N PRO A 76 9.01 -24.37 -0.87
CA PRO A 76 7.59 -24.23 -0.63
C PRO A 76 7.43 -23.42 0.65
N TYR A 77 6.91 -22.20 0.53
CA TYR A 77 6.45 -21.45 1.69
C TYR A 77 5.16 -22.15 2.16
N SER A 78 5.29 -23.06 3.12
CA SER A 78 4.13 -23.46 3.91
C SER A 78 3.75 -22.26 4.78
N ASN A 79 2.60 -21.66 4.50
CA ASN A 79 1.95 -20.79 5.46
C ASN A 79 1.61 -21.67 6.67
N ALA A 80 2.33 -21.47 7.77
CA ALA A 80 2.41 -22.35 8.94
C ALA A 80 3.18 -23.65 8.66
N ILE A 81 4.46 -23.70 9.06
CA ILE A 81 5.21 -24.96 9.15
C ILE A 81 4.61 -25.85 10.26
N ILE A 82 3.91 -25.23 11.20
CA ILE A 82 3.36 -25.86 12.39
C ILE A 82 1.84 -25.75 12.34
N ALA A 83 1.15 -26.90 12.25
CA ALA A 83 -0.29 -26.94 12.42
C ALA A 83 -0.65 -26.47 13.83
N ARG A 84 -1.36 -25.35 13.95
CA ARG A 84 -1.85 -24.82 15.22
C ARG A 84 -3.25 -25.34 15.46
N GLU A 85 -3.44 -26.19 16.46
CA GLU A 85 -4.74 -26.31 17.10
C GLU A 85 -4.91 -25.13 18.06
N PRO A 86 -6.09 -24.49 18.12
CA PRO A 86 -6.35 -23.41 19.06
C PRO A 86 -6.53 -24.00 20.48
N THR A 87 -5.41 -24.34 21.12
CA THR A 87 -5.37 -24.77 22.52
C THR A 87 -5.11 -23.59 23.44
N SER A 88 -5.67 -23.63 24.65
CA SER A 88 -5.42 -22.57 25.62
C SER A 88 -4.03 -22.72 26.25
N LEU A 89 -3.43 -21.60 26.67
CA LEU A 89 -2.18 -21.57 27.44
C LEU A 89 -2.18 -22.62 28.58
N GLU A 90 -3.30 -22.74 29.28
CA GLU A 90 -3.47 -23.67 30.39
C GLU A 90 -3.44 -25.14 29.94
N GLN A 91 -4.05 -25.46 28.80
CA GLN A 91 -4.05 -26.82 28.26
C GLN A 91 -2.66 -27.24 27.80
N GLU A 92 -1.95 -26.38 27.07
CA GLU A 92 -0.60 -26.68 26.58
C GLU A 92 0.40 -26.84 27.74
N ILE A 93 0.33 -25.99 28.76
CA ILE A 93 1.16 -26.12 29.96
C ILE A 93 0.84 -27.42 30.71
N LYS A 94 -0.44 -27.76 30.89
CA LYS A 94 -0.85 -29.04 31.51
C LYS A 94 -0.34 -30.25 30.73
N GLU A 95 -0.34 -30.19 29.40
CA GLU A 95 0.16 -31.27 28.54
C GLU A 95 1.68 -31.44 28.65
N ILE A 96 2.44 -30.34 28.66
CA ILE A 96 3.89 -30.36 28.89
C ILE A 96 4.21 -30.99 30.25
N ARG A 97 3.49 -30.60 31.31
CA ARG A 97 3.65 -31.18 32.66
C ARG A 97 3.32 -32.68 32.69
N ARG A 98 2.25 -33.12 32.01
CA ARG A 98 1.88 -34.54 31.85
C ARG A 98 2.97 -35.36 31.17
N SER A 99 3.64 -34.79 30.16
CA SER A 99 4.69 -35.49 29.44
C SER A 99 5.98 -35.70 30.25
N GLY A 100 6.20 -34.89 31.30
CA GLY A 100 7.42 -34.91 32.12
C GLY A 100 7.27 -35.56 33.50
N SER A 101 6.06 -35.89 33.95
CA SER A 101 5.79 -36.33 35.34
C SER A 101 4.72 -37.44 35.39
N ASN A 102 5.05 -38.57 36.04
CA ASN A 102 4.11 -39.66 36.37
C ASN A 102 3.29 -39.39 37.66
N ARG A 103 3.17 -38.14 38.13
CA ARG A 103 2.49 -37.82 39.40
C ARG A 103 1.03 -37.43 39.21
N ASP A 104 0.18 -37.90 40.14
CA ASP A 104 -1.24 -37.57 40.23
C ASP A 104 -1.47 -36.06 40.39
N PHE A 105 -2.45 -35.57 39.62
CA PHE A 105 -2.62 -34.18 39.20
C PHE A 105 -3.46 -33.31 40.15
N ASP A 106 -3.30 -33.47 41.46
CA ASP A 106 -4.10 -32.71 42.45
C ASP A 106 -3.29 -31.83 43.41
N SER A 107 -1.96 -31.81 43.30
CA SER A 107 -1.12 -30.95 44.15
C SER A 107 -0.59 -29.73 43.40
N ALA A 108 -1.16 -28.58 43.76
CA ALA A 108 -0.60 -27.24 43.73
C ALA A 108 -0.20 -26.67 42.35
N SER A 109 -1.02 -25.72 41.93
CA SER A 109 -0.68 -24.48 41.23
C SER A 109 0.65 -23.88 41.72
N GLU A 110 1.76 -24.43 41.27
CA GLU A 110 3.11 -23.89 41.49
C GLU A 110 3.86 -23.86 40.16
N PHE A 111 4.90 -23.03 40.10
CA PHE A 111 5.78 -22.93 38.96
C PHE A 111 6.54 -24.26 38.76
N GLU A 112 6.53 -24.80 37.55
CA GLU A 112 7.40 -25.92 37.19
C GLU A 112 8.47 -25.47 36.19
N MET A 113 9.70 -25.95 36.35
CA MET A 113 10.79 -25.63 35.42
C MET A 113 10.46 -26.04 33.97
N SER A 114 9.61 -27.06 33.79
CA SER A 114 9.10 -27.52 32.51
C SER A 114 8.26 -26.45 31.77
N ASP A 115 7.63 -25.51 32.49
CA ASP A 115 6.85 -24.41 31.91
C ASP A 115 7.70 -23.50 31.01
N ILE A 116 9.02 -23.44 31.22
CA ILE A 116 9.95 -22.66 30.36
C ILE A 116 9.95 -23.20 28.94
N PHE A 117 9.79 -24.51 28.74
CA PHE A 117 9.77 -25.11 27.40
C PHE A 117 8.56 -24.64 26.59
N TYR A 118 7.43 -24.37 27.25
CA TYR A 118 6.29 -23.73 26.59
C TYR A 118 6.71 -22.39 25.98
N PHE A 119 7.24 -21.47 26.80
CA PHE A 119 7.60 -20.13 26.32
C PHE A 119 8.74 -20.15 25.31
N ALA A 120 9.73 -21.02 25.48
CA ALA A 120 10.81 -21.20 24.52
C ALA A 120 10.28 -21.70 23.18
N ARG A 121 9.41 -22.72 23.19
CA ARG A 121 8.71 -23.22 22.00
C ARG A 121 7.92 -22.10 21.34
N ARG A 122 7.03 -21.40 22.06
CA ARG A 122 6.23 -20.28 21.54
C ARG A 122 7.09 -19.16 20.95
N GLY A 123 8.25 -18.88 21.55
CA GLY A 123 9.23 -17.92 21.04
C GLY A 123 9.80 -18.36 19.69
N VAL A 124 10.25 -19.61 19.57
CA VAL A 124 10.76 -20.18 18.32
C VAL A 124 9.66 -20.24 17.25
N GLU A 125 8.46 -20.67 17.61
CA GLU A 125 7.29 -20.70 16.73
C GLU A 125 6.96 -19.32 16.16
N SER A 126 7.00 -18.28 17.01
CA SER A 126 6.74 -16.89 16.59
C SER A 126 7.81 -16.34 15.64
N ILE A 127 9.05 -16.84 15.72
CA ILE A 127 10.14 -16.49 14.79
C ILE A 127 9.94 -17.22 13.45
N MET A 128 9.60 -18.51 13.50
CA MET A 128 9.39 -19.32 12.30
C MET A 128 8.16 -18.84 11.51
N ASP A 129 7.03 -18.68 12.20
CA ASP A 129 5.75 -18.22 11.66
C ASP A 129 5.55 -16.71 11.90
N ASP A 130 6.58 -15.91 11.61
CA ASP A 130 6.48 -14.46 11.78
C ASP A 130 5.40 -13.84 10.87
N GLU A 131 4.25 -13.55 11.47
CA GLU A 131 3.08 -12.96 10.82
C GLU A 131 3.20 -11.45 10.59
N VAL A 132 4.14 -10.78 11.26
CA VAL A 132 4.21 -9.32 11.37
C VAL A 132 5.34 -8.75 10.53
N THR A 133 6.60 -9.14 10.77
CA THR A 133 7.73 -8.43 10.13
C THR A 133 7.81 -8.73 8.63
N LYS A 134 7.38 -9.93 8.21
CA LYS A 134 7.26 -10.32 6.80
C LYS A 134 6.34 -9.38 6.02
N ARG A 135 5.33 -8.77 6.67
CA ARG A 135 4.38 -7.83 6.06
C ARG A 135 4.96 -6.44 5.79
N PHE A 136 6.17 -6.17 6.30
CA PHE A 136 6.93 -4.95 6.02
C PHE A 136 8.09 -5.19 5.05
N SER A 137 8.09 -6.32 4.36
CA SER A 137 9.02 -6.67 3.29
C SER A 137 8.29 -6.86 1.96
N ALA A 138 9.03 -6.73 0.86
CA ALA A 138 8.48 -6.97 -0.47
C ALA A 138 7.88 -8.37 -0.54
N GLU A 139 6.74 -8.50 -1.23
CA GLU A 139 6.12 -9.80 -1.48
C GLU A 139 7.06 -10.66 -2.34
N GLU A 140 7.37 -11.87 -1.87
CA GLU A 140 8.17 -12.83 -2.64
C GLU A 140 7.33 -13.37 -3.80
N LEU A 141 7.88 -13.32 -5.01
CA LEU A 141 7.21 -13.76 -6.21
C LEU A 141 7.52 -15.22 -6.52
N GLU A 142 6.50 -15.99 -6.87
CA GLU A 142 6.67 -17.33 -7.45
C GLU A 142 7.31 -17.28 -8.84
N SER A 143 7.10 -16.21 -9.61
CA SER A 143 7.62 -16.08 -10.98
C SER A 143 8.59 -14.91 -11.12
N TRP A 144 9.73 -15.09 -11.81
CA TRP A 144 10.64 -13.97 -12.05
C TRP A 144 10.13 -13.05 -13.15
N ASN A 145 9.90 -11.79 -12.80
CA ASN A 145 9.45 -10.75 -13.72
C ASN A 145 10.59 -9.97 -14.40
N LEU A 146 11.79 -10.54 -14.51
CA LEU A 146 12.95 -9.89 -15.13
C LEU A 146 13.41 -8.59 -14.46
N LEU A 147 12.96 -8.30 -13.23
CA LEU A 147 13.50 -7.23 -12.41
C LEU A 147 14.57 -7.81 -11.49
N THR A 148 15.77 -7.24 -11.48
CA THR A 148 16.86 -7.74 -10.61
C THR A 148 16.50 -7.62 -9.13
N ARG A 149 15.70 -6.62 -8.76
CA ARG A 149 15.29 -6.36 -7.37
C ARG A 149 14.18 -7.28 -6.84
N SER A 150 13.54 -8.07 -7.69
CA SER A 150 12.51 -9.04 -7.29
C SER A 150 13.05 -10.48 -7.22
N ASN A 151 14.35 -10.66 -7.47
CA ASN A 151 15.01 -11.96 -7.42
C ASN A 151 16.19 -11.90 -6.46
N TYR A 152 15.99 -12.46 -5.27
CA TYR A 152 17.01 -12.47 -4.21
C TYR A 152 18.14 -13.49 -4.45
N ASN A 153 17.94 -14.44 -5.36
CA ASN A 153 18.88 -15.53 -5.67
C ASN A 153 19.25 -15.51 -7.16
N PHE A 154 19.78 -14.38 -7.65
CA PHE A 154 20.22 -14.27 -9.04
C PHE A 154 21.41 -15.19 -9.31
N HIS A 155 21.12 -16.40 -9.78
CA HIS A 155 22.11 -17.27 -10.42
C HIS A 155 22.01 -17.11 -11.93
N TYR A 156 23.13 -17.12 -12.65
CA TYR A 156 23.09 -17.14 -14.11
C TYR A 156 22.38 -18.41 -14.59
N ILE A 157 21.26 -18.22 -15.31
CA ILE A 157 20.41 -19.32 -15.76
C ILE A 157 20.72 -19.68 -17.21
N SER A 158 20.64 -18.71 -18.14
CA SER A 158 20.98 -18.92 -19.56
C SER A 158 21.24 -17.62 -20.31
N LEU A 159 22.02 -17.68 -21.39
CA LEU A 159 22.34 -16.54 -22.27
C LEU A 159 21.07 -15.87 -22.82
N ARG A 160 20.09 -16.66 -23.28
CA ARG A 160 18.83 -16.13 -23.83
C ARG A 160 18.06 -15.30 -22.81
N LEU A 161 18.02 -15.74 -21.55
CA LEU A 161 17.34 -15.04 -20.47
C LEU A 161 18.11 -13.76 -20.07
N THR A 162 19.45 -13.81 -20.10
CA THR A 162 20.30 -12.64 -19.90
C THR A 162 20.11 -11.59 -21.00
N VAL A 163 20.02 -12.01 -22.27
CA VAL A 163 19.74 -11.10 -23.40
C VAL A 163 18.35 -10.46 -23.24
N LEU A 164 17.34 -11.25 -22.90
CA LEU A 164 15.98 -10.74 -22.65
C LEU A 164 15.94 -9.76 -21.47
N TRP A 165 16.65 -10.06 -20.38
CA TRP A 165 16.81 -9.16 -19.23
C TRP A 165 17.52 -7.86 -19.64
N GLY A 166 18.60 -7.95 -20.42
CA GLY A 166 19.35 -6.79 -20.92
C GLY A 166 18.49 -5.89 -21.83
N LEU A 167 17.70 -6.49 -22.73
CA LEU A 167 16.72 -5.77 -23.54
C LEU A 167 15.66 -5.10 -22.64
N GLY A 168 15.19 -5.80 -21.60
CA GLY A 168 14.27 -5.24 -20.63
C GLY A 168 14.86 -4.06 -19.84
N LEU A 169 16.16 -4.09 -19.53
CA LEU A 169 16.87 -2.96 -18.92
C LEU A 169 16.90 -1.77 -19.88
N LEU A 170 17.29 -1.98 -21.14
CA LEU A 170 17.30 -0.94 -22.17
C LEU A 170 15.92 -0.29 -22.34
N ILE A 171 14.86 -1.10 -22.42
CA ILE A 171 13.48 -0.60 -22.54
C ILE A 171 13.08 0.21 -21.31
N ARG A 172 13.29 -0.32 -20.10
CA ARG A 172 12.84 0.31 -18.86
C ARG A 172 13.60 1.60 -18.55
N TYR A 173 14.91 1.61 -18.71
CA TYR A 173 15.74 2.76 -18.33
C TYR A 173 16.02 3.72 -19.49
N GLY A 174 16.11 3.23 -20.73
CA GLY A 174 16.36 4.07 -21.91
C GLY A 174 15.11 4.76 -22.45
N PHE A 175 13.94 4.13 -22.33
CA PHE A 175 12.70 4.67 -22.93
C PHE A 175 11.61 4.95 -21.89
N LEU A 176 11.25 3.97 -21.06
CA LEU A 176 10.11 4.12 -20.14
C LEU A 176 10.40 5.11 -19.01
N LEU A 177 11.57 5.03 -18.37
CA LEU A 177 11.89 5.88 -17.23
C LEU A 177 11.96 7.38 -17.61
N PRO A 178 12.68 7.81 -18.67
CA PRO A 178 12.69 9.21 -19.07
C PRO A 178 11.29 9.73 -19.39
N LEU A 179 10.52 8.96 -20.16
CA LEU A 179 9.12 9.26 -20.48
C LEU A 179 8.27 9.48 -19.22
N ARG A 180 8.37 8.55 -18.27
CA ARG A 180 7.62 8.58 -17.02
C ARG A 180 8.03 9.74 -16.12
N VAL A 181 9.33 10.05 -16.06
CA VAL A 181 9.84 11.20 -15.33
C VAL A 181 9.29 12.50 -15.92
N THR A 182 9.31 12.66 -17.25
CA THR A 182 8.70 13.82 -17.92
C THR A 182 7.21 13.93 -17.57
N LEU A 183 6.45 12.83 -17.67
CA LEU A 183 5.01 12.83 -17.35
C LEU A 183 4.74 13.17 -15.87
N ALA A 184 5.57 12.68 -14.95
CA ALA A 184 5.43 12.98 -13.53
C ALA A 184 5.65 14.47 -13.26
N PHE A 185 6.71 15.06 -13.82
CA PHE A 185 6.97 16.50 -13.70
C PHE A 185 5.87 17.33 -14.33
N THR A 186 5.38 16.96 -15.52
CA THR A 186 4.25 17.64 -16.17
C THR A 186 2.98 17.53 -15.32
N GLY A 187 2.62 16.34 -14.84
CA GLY A 187 1.41 16.12 -14.05
C GLY A 187 1.42 16.89 -12.73
N VAL A 188 2.54 16.84 -11.99
CA VAL A 188 2.70 17.57 -10.73
C VAL A 188 2.81 19.08 -10.96
N GLY A 189 3.55 19.51 -11.99
CA GLY A 189 3.68 20.92 -12.33
C GLY A 189 2.35 21.55 -12.71
N LEU A 190 1.57 20.89 -13.57
CA LEU A 190 0.21 21.31 -13.90
C LEU A 190 -0.70 21.31 -12.68
N LEU A 191 -0.61 20.30 -11.80
CA LEU A 191 -1.39 20.27 -10.57
C LEU A 191 -1.11 21.51 -9.73
N VAL A 192 0.16 21.82 -9.47
CA VAL A 192 0.56 22.98 -8.65
C VAL A 192 0.11 24.29 -9.29
N PHE A 193 0.34 24.45 -10.58
CA PHE A 193 -0.01 25.67 -11.31
C PHE A 193 -1.52 25.88 -11.35
N LEU A 194 -2.27 24.91 -11.87
CA LEU A 194 -3.70 25.04 -12.10
C LEU A 194 -4.51 25.14 -10.79
N THR A 195 -4.13 24.40 -9.74
CA THR A 195 -4.78 24.54 -8.42
C THR A 195 -4.50 25.89 -7.79
N SER A 196 -3.31 26.48 -8.04
CA SER A 196 -3.01 27.85 -7.60
C SER A 196 -3.87 28.89 -8.34
N VAL A 197 -4.09 28.71 -9.65
CA VAL A 197 -4.97 29.58 -10.45
C VAL A 197 -6.43 29.45 -10.00
N ILE A 198 -6.93 28.22 -9.83
CA ILE A 198 -8.30 27.96 -9.31
C ILE A 198 -8.49 28.56 -7.92
N GLY A 199 -7.42 28.60 -7.11
CA GLY A 199 -7.42 29.24 -5.81
C GLY A 199 -7.80 30.71 -5.80
N LEU A 200 -7.61 31.41 -6.92
CA LEU A 200 -7.97 32.82 -7.10
C LEU A 200 -9.47 33.02 -7.33
N LEU A 201 -10.21 31.95 -7.66
CA LEU A 201 -11.65 32.01 -7.87
C LEU A 201 -12.38 32.09 -6.51
N PRO A 202 -13.51 32.83 -6.46
CA PRO A 202 -14.36 32.85 -5.26
C PRO A 202 -14.92 31.46 -4.98
N ASN A 203 -15.15 31.16 -3.69
CA ASN A 203 -15.73 29.89 -3.28
C ASN A 203 -17.15 29.77 -3.85
N GLY A 204 -17.41 28.67 -4.56
CA GLY A 204 -18.69 28.44 -5.21
C GLY A 204 -18.65 27.24 -6.15
N ARG A 205 -19.77 26.98 -6.83
CA ARG A 205 -19.95 25.79 -7.69
C ARG A 205 -18.92 25.72 -8.82
N MET A 206 -18.61 26.85 -9.45
CA MET A 206 -17.66 26.92 -10.56
C MET A 206 -16.24 26.54 -10.11
N LYS A 207 -15.79 27.06 -8.97
CA LYS A 207 -14.49 26.70 -8.38
C LYS A 207 -14.43 25.20 -8.10
N ASN A 208 -15.47 24.63 -7.48
CA ASN A 208 -15.52 23.20 -7.16
C ASN A 208 -15.49 22.34 -8.42
N PHE A 209 -16.30 22.68 -9.43
CA PHE A 209 -16.34 21.95 -10.70
C PHE A 209 -14.98 21.98 -11.43
N LEU A 210 -14.36 23.16 -11.57
CA LEU A 210 -13.06 23.29 -12.20
C LEU A 210 -11.96 22.57 -11.42
N SER A 211 -11.99 22.70 -10.08
CA SER A 211 -11.08 22.00 -9.18
C SER A 211 -11.15 20.49 -9.39
N GLU A 212 -12.35 19.91 -9.41
CA GLU A 212 -12.54 18.47 -9.62
C GLU A 212 -11.97 18.01 -10.97
N LYS A 213 -12.26 18.73 -12.07
CA LYS A 213 -11.75 18.40 -13.41
C LYS A 213 -10.23 18.50 -13.49
N VAL A 214 -9.64 19.55 -12.93
CA VAL A 214 -8.19 19.74 -12.92
C VAL A 214 -7.49 18.65 -12.09
N HIS A 215 -8.00 18.35 -10.89
CA HIS A 215 -7.46 17.29 -10.05
C HIS A 215 -7.53 15.94 -10.78
N LEU A 216 -8.70 15.54 -11.30
CA LEU A 216 -8.85 14.29 -12.06
C LEU A 216 -7.86 14.22 -13.23
N MET A 217 -7.74 15.26 -14.04
CA MET A 217 -6.80 15.31 -15.17
C MET A 217 -5.35 15.11 -14.70
N CYS A 218 -4.92 15.86 -13.69
CA CYS A 218 -3.56 15.80 -13.17
C CYS A 218 -3.25 14.42 -12.56
N TYR A 219 -4.15 13.86 -11.75
CA TYR A 219 -3.97 12.50 -11.20
C TYR A 219 -3.92 11.45 -12.30
N ARG A 220 -4.76 11.58 -13.33
CA ARG A 220 -4.75 10.71 -14.52
C ARG A 220 -3.44 10.80 -15.31
N ILE A 221 -2.76 11.94 -15.32
CA ILE A 221 -1.40 12.08 -15.89
C ILE A 221 -0.38 11.42 -14.96
N CYS A 222 -0.45 11.65 -13.66
CA CYS A 222 0.45 11.05 -12.67
C CYS A 222 0.39 9.51 -12.66
N VAL A 223 -0.80 8.90 -12.75
CA VAL A 223 -0.91 7.44 -12.85
C VAL A 223 -0.39 6.90 -14.19
N ARG A 224 -0.49 7.68 -15.28
CA ARG A 224 0.14 7.32 -16.57
C ARG A 224 1.68 7.36 -16.49
N ALA A 225 2.25 8.26 -15.67
CA ALA A 225 3.67 8.26 -15.34
C ALA A 225 4.13 6.98 -14.61
N LEU A 226 3.21 6.19 -14.05
CA LEU A 226 3.52 4.86 -13.49
C LEU A 226 3.18 3.72 -14.47
N THR A 227 2.67 4.04 -15.65
CA THR A 227 1.99 3.07 -16.54
C THR A 227 0.98 2.26 -15.74
N ALA A 228 0.19 2.96 -14.92
CA ALA A 228 -0.83 2.31 -14.11
C ALA A 228 -1.91 1.72 -15.01
N ILE A 229 -2.24 0.46 -14.77
CA ILE A 229 -3.38 -0.25 -15.36
C ILE A 229 -4.27 -0.62 -14.20
N ILE A 230 -5.36 0.13 -14.06
CA ILE A 230 -6.26 0.04 -12.91
C ILE A 230 -7.59 -0.52 -13.40
N THR A 231 -8.04 -1.60 -12.77
CA THR A 231 -9.38 -2.16 -13.00
C THR A 231 -10.28 -1.72 -11.85
N TYR A 232 -11.28 -0.91 -12.15
CA TYR A 232 -12.27 -0.49 -11.16
C TYR A 232 -13.48 -1.42 -11.22
N HIS A 233 -13.92 -1.88 -10.06
CA HIS A 233 -15.06 -2.75 -9.87
C HIS A 233 -16.11 -2.04 -9.02
N ASP A 234 -17.39 -2.30 -9.32
CA ASP A 234 -18.54 -1.90 -8.50
C ASP A 234 -18.65 -0.37 -8.28
N SER A 235 -18.46 0.40 -9.37
CA SER A 235 -18.38 1.87 -9.37
C SER A 235 -19.63 2.58 -8.82
N GLU A 236 -20.77 1.89 -8.73
CA GLU A 236 -21.98 2.37 -8.07
C GLU A 236 -21.79 2.65 -6.56
N ASN A 237 -20.81 1.98 -5.93
CA ASN A 237 -20.48 2.12 -4.51
C ASN A 237 -19.41 3.19 -4.24
N LYS A 238 -19.08 4.03 -5.23
CA LYS A 238 -18.08 5.07 -5.08
C LYS A 238 -18.37 6.00 -3.89
N PRO A 239 -17.34 6.46 -3.16
CA PRO A 239 -17.50 7.36 -2.04
C PRO A 239 -18.23 8.64 -2.41
N LYS A 240 -19.19 9.05 -1.59
CA LYS A 240 -20.01 10.25 -1.79
C LYS A 240 -19.66 11.32 -0.76
N ASN A 241 -19.91 12.59 -1.11
CA ASN A 241 -19.69 13.72 -0.22
C ASN A 241 -20.34 13.50 1.15
N GLY A 242 -19.63 13.94 2.19
CA GLY A 242 -20.04 13.73 3.56
C GLY A 242 -19.98 12.28 4.04
N GLY A 243 -19.09 11.48 3.45
CA GLY A 243 -18.67 10.18 3.95
C GLY A 243 -17.14 10.04 3.94
N ILE A 244 -16.66 8.89 4.40
CA ILE A 244 -15.24 8.58 4.53
C ILE A 244 -14.90 7.36 3.68
N CYS A 245 -14.08 7.54 2.65
CA CYS A 245 -13.43 6.47 1.92
C CYS A 245 -12.31 5.85 2.79
N VAL A 246 -12.44 4.56 3.06
CA VAL A 246 -11.46 3.78 3.83
C VAL A 246 -10.86 2.72 2.93
N ALA A 247 -9.54 2.70 2.80
CA ALA A 247 -8.84 1.71 1.98
C ALA A 247 -7.67 1.06 2.73
N ASN A 248 -7.32 -0.17 2.33
CA ASN A 248 -6.02 -0.74 2.69
C ASN A 248 -4.88 0.07 2.01
N HIS A 249 -3.69 0.04 2.62
CA HIS A 249 -2.59 0.93 2.27
C HIS A 249 -1.31 0.17 1.99
N THR A 250 -0.99 0.00 0.70
CA THR A 250 0.27 -0.60 0.27
C THR A 250 1.33 0.44 -0.05
N SER A 251 0.90 1.64 -0.43
CA SER A 251 1.80 2.60 -1.04
C SER A 251 1.31 4.05 -1.03
N PRO A 252 2.21 5.07 -0.98
CA PRO A 252 1.81 6.46 -1.17
C PRO A 252 1.09 6.71 -2.50
N ILE A 253 1.34 5.89 -3.52
CA ILE A 253 0.67 6.02 -4.82
C ILE A 253 -0.81 5.56 -4.79
N ASP A 254 -1.25 4.89 -3.72
CA ASP A 254 -2.66 4.52 -3.52
C ASP A 254 -3.57 5.75 -3.63
N VAL A 255 -3.08 6.90 -3.13
CA VAL A 255 -3.77 8.20 -3.21
C VAL A 255 -4.07 8.56 -4.65
N ILE A 256 -3.06 8.55 -5.54
CA ILE A 256 -3.26 8.95 -6.94
C ILE A 256 -4.00 7.87 -7.75
N ILE A 257 -3.91 6.61 -7.35
CA ILE A 257 -4.65 5.50 -7.96
C ILE A 257 -6.15 5.69 -7.72
N LEU A 258 -6.57 5.91 -6.46
CA LEU A 258 -7.96 6.21 -6.14
C LEU A 258 -8.39 7.56 -6.73
N ALA A 259 -7.54 8.58 -6.60
CA ALA A 259 -7.88 9.93 -7.02
C ALA A 259 -7.96 10.12 -8.55
N SER A 260 -7.52 9.12 -9.33
CA SER A 260 -7.65 9.14 -10.79
C SER A 260 -9.06 8.75 -11.30
N ASP A 261 -9.92 8.23 -10.41
CA ASP A 261 -11.29 7.80 -10.69
C ASP A 261 -12.38 8.44 -9.80
N GLY A 262 -11.97 9.34 -8.89
CA GLY A 262 -12.83 10.21 -8.09
C GLY A 262 -11.97 11.26 -7.36
N CYS A 263 -12.56 12.36 -6.89
CA CYS A 263 -11.82 13.34 -6.09
C CYS A 263 -12.08 13.16 -4.60
N TYR A 264 -11.03 13.34 -3.79
CA TYR A 264 -11.07 13.14 -2.35
C TYR A 264 -10.42 14.31 -1.60
N ALA A 265 -10.99 14.66 -0.46
CA ALA A 265 -10.27 15.41 0.55
C ALA A 265 -9.29 14.46 1.24
N MET A 266 -8.03 14.87 1.37
CA MET A 266 -6.98 14.01 1.92
C MET A 266 -6.71 14.42 3.35
N VAL A 267 -6.32 13.45 4.16
CA VAL A 267 -5.91 13.65 5.54
C VAL A 267 -4.44 13.28 5.67
N GLY A 268 -3.62 14.16 6.26
CA GLY A 268 -2.22 13.82 6.50
C GLY A 268 -1.46 14.84 7.33
N GLN A 269 -0.18 14.57 7.57
CA GLN A 269 0.71 15.50 8.24
C GLN A 269 1.15 16.61 7.27
N ILE A 270 1.40 17.82 7.77
CA ILE A 270 2.08 18.87 7.02
C ILE A 270 3.55 18.46 6.78
N HIS A 271 4.01 18.65 5.54
CA HIS A 271 5.38 18.40 5.12
C HIS A 271 6.07 19.68 4.61
N GLY A 272 7.40 19.71 4.72
CA GLY A 272 8.23 20.74 4.10
C GLY A 272 8.62 20.42 2.64
N GLY A 273 9.53 21.22 2.07
CA GLY A 273 10.11 20.99 0.74
C GLY A 273 9.07 20.92 -0.38
N LEU A 274 9.34 20.09 -1.39
CA LEU A 274 8.46 19.90 -2.55
C LEU A 274 7.06 19.40 -2.17
N MET A 275 6.96 18.46 -1.23
CA MET A 275 5.66 17.96 -0.76
C MET A 275 4.83 19.07 -0.11
N GLY A 276 5.47 19.96 0.66
CA GLY A 276 4.80 21.13 1.22
C GLY A 276 4.28 22.10 0.16
N VAL A 277 5.02 22.30 -0.94
CA VAL A 277 4.56 23.12 -2.08
C VAL A 277 3.30 22.52 -2.71
N ILE A 278 3.29 21.21 -2.95
CA ILE A 278 2.14 20.47 -3.49
C ILE A 278 0.94 20.56 -2.53
N GLN A 279 1.14 20.30 -1.24
CA GLN A 279 0.07 20.40 -0.24
C GLN A 279 -0.55 21.80 -0.21
N ARG A 280 0.28 22.85 -0.20
CA ARG A 280 -0.19 24.24 -0.18
C ARG A 280 -0.93 24.63 -1.46
N SER A 281 -0.53 24.15 -2.64
CA SER A 281 -1.27 24.46 -3.87
C SER A 281 -2.63 23.77 -3.90
N MET A 282 -2.68 22.50 -3.48
CA MET A 282 -3.93 21.71 -3.49
C MET A 282 -4.99 22.28 -2.55
N VAL A 283 -4.61 22.75 -1.35
CA VAL A 283 -5.53 23.35 -0.37
C VAL A 283 -6.26 24.58 -0.91
N LYS A 284 -5.63 25.33 -1.83
CA LYS A 284 -6.26 26.52 -2.45
C LYS A 284 -7.48 26.16 -3.28
N ALA A 285 -7.49 24.96 -3.88
CA ALA A 285 -8.52 24.50 -4.80
C ALA A 285 -9.51 23.52 -4.15
N CYS A 286 -9.11 22.79 -3.11
CA CYS A 286 -9.94 21.81 -2.41
C CYS A 286 -9.59 21.78 -0.90
N PRO A 287 -10.56 21.71 0.02
CA PRO A 287 -10.31 21.71 1.46
C PRO A 287 -9.73 20.37 1.96
N HIS A 288 -8.45 20.11 1.67
CA HIS A 288 -7.71 19.00 2.29
C HIS A 288 -7.42 19.29 3.76
N ILE A 289 -7.35 18.25 4.59
CA ILE A 289 -7.14 18.34 6.03
C ILE A 289 -5.68 17.98 6.34
N TRP A 290 -4.89 18.98 6.70
CA TRP A 290 -3.51 18.77 7.12
C TRP A 290 -3.32 19.09 8.60
N PHE A 291 -2.62 18.22 9.30
CA PHE A 291 -2.34 18.36 10.72
C PHE A 291 -0.85 18.66 10.96
N GLU A 292 -0.58 19.49 11.95
CA GLU A 292 0.75 19.58 12.52
C GLU A 292 1.09 18.33 13.34
N ARG A 293 2.38 17.99 13.45
CA ARG A 293 2.81 16.78 14.16
C ARG A 293 2.39 16.79 15.66
N SER A 294 2.28 17.97 16.27
CA SER A 294 1.75 18.18 17.62
C SER A 294 0.25 17.88 17.70
N GLU A 295 -0.53 18.40 16.75
CA GLU A 295 -1.99 18.26 16.68
C GLU A 295 -2.45 16.81 16.47
N VAL A 296 -1.68 15.99 15.74
CA VAL A 296 -2.03 14.57 15.53
C VAL A 296 -2.11 13.78 16.84
N LYS A 297 -1.48 14.27 17.92
CA LYS A 297 -1.57 13.64 19.25
C LYS A 297 -2.91 13.95 19.94
N ASP A 298 -3.56 15.05 19.58
CA ASP A 298 -4.87 15.43 20.11
C ASP A 298 -5.97 14.73 19.30
N ARG A 299 -6.42 13.59 19.84
CA ARG A 299 -7.49 12.79 19.22
C ARG A 299 -8.81 13.56 19.11
N HIS A 300 -9.10 14.43 20.07
CA HIS A 300 -10.36 15.17 20.09
C HIS A 300 -10.39 16.24 18.99
N LEU A 301 -9.28 16.97 18.82
CA LEU A 301 -9.11 17.91 17.71
C LEU A 301 -9.22 17.22 16.35
N VAL A 302 -8.56 16.07 16.17
CA VAL A 302 -8.62 15.30 14.92
C VAL A 302 -10.05 14.85 14.63
N ALA A 303 -10.73 14.23 15.61
CA ALA A 303 -12.12 13.78 15.45
C ALA A 303 -13.06 14.93 15.10
N LYS A 304 -12.91 16.08 15.78
CA LYS A 304 -13.72 17.28 15.51
C LYS A 304 -13.53 17.79 14.08
N ARG A 305 -12.29 18.00 13.62
CA ARG A 305 -12.03 18.47 12.24
C ARG A 305 -12.57 17.53 11.18
N LEU A 306 -12.51 16.22 11.43
CA LEU A 306 -13.09 15.23 10.52
C LEU A 306 -14.63 15.27 10.54
N SER A 307 -15.26 15.43 11.70
CA SER A 307 -16.72 15.61 11.83
C SER A 307 -17.20 16.86 11.07
N ASP A 308 -16.58 18.02 11.36
CA ASP A 308 -16.91 19.31 10.73
C ASP A 308 -16.78 19.24 9.18
N HIS A 309 -15.86 18.41 8.67
CA HIS A 309 -15.70 18.20 7.24
C HIS A 309 -16.78 17.29 6.65
N VAL A 310 -17.14 16.21 7.34
CA VAL A 310 -18.17 15.25 6.93
C VAL A 310 -19.57 15.87 6.95
N GLU A 311 -19.84 16.78 7.89
CA GLU A 311 -21.11 17.49 8.00
C GLU A 311 -21.36 18.43 6.81
N ASP A 312 -20.30 19.03 6.28
CA ASP A 312 -20.37 19.87 5.09
C ASP A 312 -20.41 19.04 3.80
N LYS A 313 -21.62 18.74 3.32
CA LYS A 313 -21.86 17.96 2.09
C LYS A 313 -21.38 18.64 0.80
N SER A 314 -20.96 19.91 0.85
CA SER A 314 -20.32 20.56 -0.30
C SER A 314 -18.86 20.13 -0.49
N LYS A 315 -18.24 19.55 0.55
CA LYS A 315 -16.86 19.08 0.52
C LYS A 315 -16.78 17.64 -0.01
N LEU A 316 -15.66 17.35 -0.66
CA LEU A 316 -15.35 16.01 -1.16
C LEU A 316 -15.29 14.98 -0.03
N PRO A 317 -15.58 13.69 -0.31
CA PRO A 317 -15.38 12.61 0.65
C PRO A 317 -13.95 12.57 1.15
N ILE A 318 -13.79 12.23 2.42
CA ILE A 318 -12.47 12.10 3.04
C ILE A 318 -11.84 10.78 2.60
N LEU A 319 -10.57 10.76 2.21
CA LEU A 319 -9.79 9.54 1.99
C LEU A 319 -8.86 9.29 3.18
N ILE A 320 -9.02 8.14 3.84
CA ILE A 320 -8.20 7.69 4.97
C ILE A 320 -7.70 6.26 4.74
N PHE A 321 -6.45 6.06 5.14
CA PHE A 321 -5.76 4.77 5.20
C PHE A 321 -5.54 4.41 6.68
N PRO A 322 -6.52 3.77 7.34
CA PRO A 322 -6.53 3.65 8.80
C PRO A 322 -5.49 2.66 9.35
N GLU A 323 -4.72 1.96 8.51
CA GLU A 323 -3.55 1.17 8.94
C GLU A 323 -2.44 2.06 9.53
N GLY A 324 -2.38 3.34 9.13
CA GLY A 324 -1.40 4.31 9.61
C GLY A 324 0.05 4.08 9.13
N THR A 325 0.26 3.08 8.27
CA THR A 325 1.53 2.81 7.58
C THR A 325 1.24 2.02 6.30
N CYS A 326 2.17 2.05 5.35
CA CYS A 326 2.14 1.12 4.22
C CYS A 326 2.50 -0.30 4.70
N ILE A 327 1.69 -1.28 4.26
CA ILE A 327 1.84 -2.73 4.47
C ILE A 327 2.03 -3.39 3.10
N ASN A 328 2.77 -4.50 3.04
CA ASN A 328 2.90 -5.19 1.77
C ASN A 328 1.53 -5.73 1.28
N ASN A 329 1.47 -6.05 0.00
CA ASN A 329 0.25 -6.37 -0.73
C ASN A 329 -0.38 -7.74 -0.34
N THR A 330 -0.09 -8.29 0.84
CA THR A 330 -0.50 -9.64 1.27
C THR A 330 -1.47 -9.64 2.46
N SER A 331 -1.55 -8.56 3.21
CA SER A 331 -2.35 -8.48 4.44
C SER A 331 -2.90 -7.08 4.67
N VAL A 332 -3.91 -6.98 5.52
CA VAL A 332 -4.39 -5.71 6.09
C VAL A 332 -4.12 -5.72 7.59
N MET A 333 -3.44 -4.70 8.09
CA MET A 333 -3.18 -4.54 9.53
C MET A 333 -4.37 -3.95 10.27
N MET A 334 -4.29 -3.92 11.60
CA MET A 334 -5.31 -3.31 12.45
C MET A 334 -5.60 -1.86 12.03
N PHE A 335 -6.88 -1.57 11.81
CA PHE A 335 -7.36 -0.23 11.56
C PHE A 335 -7.43 0.58 12.85
N LYS A 336 -6.92 1.82 12.81
CA LYS A 336 -7.05 2.76 13.92
C LYS A 336 -8.49 3.22 14.01
N LYS A 337 -9.09 3.11 15.21
CA LYS A 337 -10.50 3.43 15.47
C LYS A 337 -10.91 4.89 15.25
N GLY A 338 -9.97 5.84 15.21
CA GLY A 338 -10.30 7.29 15.25
C GLY A 338 -11.22 7.76 14.13
N SER A 339 -11.07 7.23 12.89
CA SER A 339 -11.96 7.55 11.78
C SER A 339 -13.36 6.93 11.90
N PHE A 340 -13.53 5.94 12.77
CA PHE A 340 -14.77 5.18 12.97
C PHE A 340 -15.59 5.72 14.16
N GLU A 341 -15.07 6.70 14.90
CA GLU A 341 -15.77 7.37 16.00
C GLU A 341 -16.72 8.49 15.52
N ILE A 342 -16.54 9.00 14.29
CA ILE A 342 -17.21 10.20 13.74
C ILE A 342 -18.67 9.95 13.33
N GLY A 343 -19.14 8.70 13.32
CA GLY A 343 -20.52 8.36 12.95
C GLY A 343 -20.88 8.59 11.47
N ALA A 344 -19.88 8.85 10.63
CA ALA A 344 -20.04 9.02 9.18
C ALA A 344 -20.25 7.68 8.47
N THR A 345 -20.93 7.71 7.31
CA THR A 345 -20.93 6.55 6.39
C THR A 345 -19.51 6.30 5.88
N VAL A 346 -19.04 5.07 6.07
CA VAL A 346 -17.76 4.58 5.57
C VAL A 346 -17.97 3.90 4.23
N TYR A 347 -17.12 4.21 3.26
CA TYR A 347 -17.07 3.58 1.95
C TYR A 347 -15.80 2.74 1.89
N PRO A 348 -15.90 1.42 2.11
CA PRO A 348 -14.73 0.55 2.10
C PRO A 348 -14.22 0.35 0.67
N VAL A 349 -12.91 0.36 0.49
CA VAL A 349 -12.26 0.14 -0.80
C VAL A 349 -11.12 -0.85 -0.64
N ALA A 350 -11.14 -1.92 -1.41
CA ALA A 350 -10.02 -2.85 -1.48
C ALA A 350 -9.13 -2.52 -2.68
N ILE A 351 -7.83 -2.43 -2.45
CA ILE A 351 -6.81 -2.28 -3.49
C ILE A 351 -5.92 -3.52 -3.46
N LYS A 352 -5.79 -4.20 -4.59
CA LYS A 352 -4.85 -5.32 -4.75
C LYS A 352 -3.94 -5.07 -5.95
N TYR A 353 -2.65 -5.03 -5.70
CA TYR A 353 -1.65 -4.95 -6.75
C TYR A 353 -1.32 -6.32 -7.31
N ASP A 354 -0.95 -6.36 -8.58
CA ASP A 354 -0.38 -7.54 -9.21
C ASP A 354 1.16 -7.43 -9.17
N PRO A 355 1.82 -8.15 -8.24
CA PRO A 355 3.24 -7.99 -7.98
C PRO A 355 4.10 -8.47 -9.16
N ARG A 356 3.51 -9.21 -10.13
CA ARG A 356 4.22 -9.68 -11.34
C ARG A 356 4.75 -8.53 -12.19
N PHE A 357 4.11 -7.36 -12.19
CA PHE A 357 4.56 -6.22 -13.03
C PHE A 357 5.53 -5.28 -12.29
N GLY A 358 5.47 -5.29 -10.97
CA GLY A 358 6.30 -4.48 -10.08
C GLY A 358 5.76 -4.51 -8.66
N ASP A 359 6.66 -4.49 -7.69
CA ASP A 359 6.30 -4.38 -6.28
C ASP A 359 5.93 -2.93 -5.94
N ALA A 360 4.66 -2.68 -5.60
CA ALA A 360 4.16 -1.35 -5.24
C ALA A 360 4.43 -0.98 -3.78
N PHE A 361 4.86 -1.93 -2.95
CA PHE A 361 5.03 -1.72 -1.52
C PHE A 361 6.10 -0.68 -1.22
N TRP A 362 5.75 0.33 -0.41
CA TRP A 362 6.72 1.31 0.06
C TRP A 362 7.28 0.96 1.44
N ASN A 363 8.49 0.40 1.44
CA ASN A 363 9.27 0.30 2.67
C ASN A 363 9.96 1.64 2.99
N SER A 364 9.24 2.50 3.73
CA SER A 364 9.74 3.79 4.23
C SER A 364 11.05 3.71 5.05
N SER A 365 11.36 2.55 5.64
CA SER A 365 12.58 2.36 6.45
C SER A 365 13.81 2.08 5.57
N LYS A 366 13.61 1.65 4.31
CA LYS A 366 14.68 1.35 3.35
C LYS A 366 14.82 2.42 2.27
N PHE A 367 13.72 3.03 1.84
CA PHE A 367 13.72 3.94 0.68
C PHE A 367 13.01 5.25 1.00
N GLY A 368 13.70 6.37 0.72
CA GLY A 368 13.06 7.68 0.63
C GLY A 368 12.09 7.76 -0.57
N MET A 369 11.19 8.74 -0.56
CA MET A 369 10.12 8.89 -1.56
C MET A 369 10.64 8.95 -2.99
N VAL A 370 11.70 9.71 -3.27
CA VAL A 370 12.24 9.84 -4.63
C VAL A 370 12.80 8.51 -5.16
N ASN A 371 13.59 7.81 -4.35
CA ASN A 371 14.12 6.48 -4.72
C ASN A 371 12.98 5.48 -4.94
N TYR A 372 11.97 5.50 -4.06
CA TYR A 372 10.76 4.71 -4.21
C TYR A 372 10.02 5.00 -5.53
N LEU A 373 9.79 6.28 -5.86
CA LEU A 373 9.11 6.66 -7.10
C LEU A 373 9.93 6.28 -8.35
N LEU A 374 11.25 6.47 -8.34
CA LEU A 374 12.13 6.00 -9.42
C LEU A 374 12.09 4.48 -9.57
N ARG A 375 11.95 3.73 -8.46
CA ARG A 375 11.72 2.28 -8.52
C ARG A 375 10.39 1.98 -9.21
N MET A 376 9.30 2.63 -8.84
CA MET A 376 8.01 2.42 -9.50
C MET A 376 8.05 2.76 -10.99
N MET A 377 8.63 3.91 -11.33
CA MET A 377 8.77 4.36 -12.71
C MET A 377 9.76 3.51 -13.53
N SER A 378 10.61 2.70 -12.89
CA SER A 378 11.48 1.71 -13.56
C SER A 378 10.94 0.27 -13.51
N SER A 379 9.76 0.03 -12.92
CA SER A 379 9.03 -1.25 -13.03
C SER A 379 8.47 -1.44 -14.44
N TRP A 380 7.92 -2.61 -14.77
CA TRP A 380 7.26 -2.81 -16.06
C TRP A 380 5.96 -2.01 -16.15
N ALA A 381 5.11 -2.14 -15.14
CA ALA A 381 3.89 -1.38 -14.97
C ALA A 381 3.45 -1.45 -13.50
N ILE A 382 2.50 -0.61 -13.12
CA ILE A 382 1.76 -0.77 -11.86
C ILE A 382 0.37 -1.27 -12.21
N VAL A 383 0.11 -2.54 -11.95
CA VAL A 383 -1.19 -3.15 -12.25
C VAL A 383 -1.90 -3.40 -10.95
N CYS A 384 -3.15 -2.94 -10.85
CA CYS A 384 -3.96 -3.18 -9.67
C CYS A 384 -5.44 -3.23 -10.01
N SER A 385 -6.19 -3.79 -9.06
CA SER A 385 -7.64 -3.78 -9.07
C SER A 385 -8.13 -3.04 -7.83
N VAL A 386 -9.17 -2.24 -8.03
CA VAL A 386 -9.81 -1.41 -7.01
C VAL A 386 -11.28 -1.81 -6.96
N TRP A 387 -11.73 -2.30 -5.82
CA TRP A 387 -13.13 -2.65 -5.58
C TRP A 387 -13.75 -1.62 -4.64
N TYR A 388 -14.83 -0.99 -5.08
CA TYR A 388 -15.66 -0.15 -4.24
C TYR A 388 -16.72 -1.03 -3.57
N LEU A 389 -16.58 -1.27 -2.26
CA LEU A 389 -17.52 -2.13 -1.53
C LEU A 389 -18.76 -1.33 -1.12
N PRO A 390 -19.90 -2.00 -0.85
CA PRO A 390 -21.10 -1.33 -0.34
C PRO A 390 -20.82 -0.45 0.87
N PRO A 391 -21.46 0.73 0.97
CA PRO A 391 -21.27 1.64 2.09
C PRO A 391 -21.70 0.99 3.41
N MET A 392 -20.93 1.23 4.46
CA MET A 392 -21.15 0.70 5.80
C MET A 392 -21.36 1.84 6.79
N SER A 393 -22.32 1.65 7.69
CA SER A 393 -22.51 2.52 8.85
C SER A 393 -22.40 1.66 10.12
N ARG A 394 -22.12 2.30 11.26
CA ARG A 394 -22.04 1.62 12.54
C ARG A 394 -23.40 1.00 12.89
N GLU A 395 -23.40 -0.27 13.25
CA GLU A 395 -24.61 -0.99 13.63
C GLU A 395 -25.03 -0.65 15.07
N GLU A 396 -26.27 -0.97 15.44
CA GLU A 396 -26.76 -0.77 16.81
C GLU A 396 -25.99 -1.66 17.78
N GLY A 397 -25.48 -1.07 18.88
CA GLY A 397 -24.64 -1.78 19.85
C GLY A 397 -23.19 -2.02 19.40
N GLU A 398 -22.81 -1.67 18.17
CA GLU A 398 -21.45 -1.79 17.66
C GLU A 398 -20.58 -0.61 18.12
N ASP A 399 -19.43 -0.89 18.75
CA ASP A 399 -18.45 0.15 19.09
C ASP A 399 -17.54 0.51 17.89
N ALA A 400 -16.74 1.56 18.02
CA ALA A 400 -15.87 2.02 16.93
C ALA A 400 -14.77 1.03 16.53
N VAL A 401 -14.33 0.17 17.45
CA VAL A 401 -13.31 -0.86 17.19
C VAL A 401 -13.93 -2.04 16.45
N GLN A 402 -15.11 -2.50 16.89
CA GLN A 402 -15.90 -3.53 16.21
C GLN A 402 -16.23 -3.09 14.78
N PHE A 403 -16.68 -1.84 14.60
CA PHE A 403 -16.95 -1.29 13.29
C PHE A 403 -15.70 -1.24 12.40
N ALA A 404 -14.58 -0.76 12.93
CA ALA A 404 -13.31 -0.76 12.21
C ALA A 404 -12.89 -2.18 11.78
N ASN A 405 -13.08 -3.17 12.65
CA ASN A 405 -12.77 -4.57 12.36
C ASN A 405 -13.69 -5.16 11.29
N ARG A 406 -15.00 -4.85 11.32
CA ARG A 406 -15.96 -5.31 10.30
C ARG A 406 -15.62 -4.74 8.93
N VAL A 407 -15.29 -3.44 8.86
CA VAL A 407 -14.84 -2.78 7.62
C VAL A 407 -13.53 -3.37 7.12
N LYS A 408 -12.54 -3.56 8.01
CA LYS A 408 -11.25 -4.20 7.70
C LYS A 408 -11.46 -5.61 7.13
N ALA A 409 -12.28 -6.43 7.77
CA ALA A 409 -12.56 -7.79 7.35
C ALA A 409 -13.22 -7.84 5.96
N ALA A 410 -14.12 -6.90 5.66
CA ALA A 410 -14.72 -6.78 4.34
C ALA A 410 -13.68 -6.44 3.26
N ILE A 411 -12.80 -5.48 3.52
CA ILE A 411 -11.69 -5.10 2.61
C ILE A 411 -10.72 -6.27 2.42
N ALA A 412 -10.32 -6.93 3.51
CA ALA A 412 -9.38 -8.05 3.47
C ALA A 412 -9.95 -9.22 2.66
N ARG A 413 -11.23 -9.57 2.89
CA ARG A 413 -11.94 -10.60 2.14
C ARG A 413 -12.01 -10.29 0.65
N GLN A 414 -12.42 -9.08 0.28
CA GLN A 414 -12.54 -8.68 -1.13
C GLN A 414 -11.18 -8.66 -1.84
N GLY A 415 -10.14 -8.17 -1.17
CA GLY A 415 -8.79 -8.09 -1.73
C GLY A 415 -8.00 -9.41 -1.72
N GLY A 416 -8.52 -10.47 -1.11
CA GLY A 416 -7.75 -11.71 -0.88
C GLY A 416 -6.50 -11.45 -0.03
N LEU A 417 -6.66 -10.68 1.05
CA LEU A 417 -5.61 -10.27 1.97
C LEU A 417 -5.82 -10.95 3.33
N VAL A 418 -4.73 -11.29 4.00
CA VAL A 418 -4.80 -11.82 5.37
C VAL A 418 -5.23 -10.71 6.33
N ASP A 419 -6.30 -10.95 7.09
CA ASP A 419 -6.79 -10.04 8.12
C ASP A 419 -5.99 -10.20 9.41
N LEU A 420 -5.15 -9.21 9.75
CA LEU A 420 -4.29 -9.26 10.93
C LEU A 420 -4.81 -8.33 12.04
N LEU A 421 -4.70 -8.80 13.28
CA LEU A 421 -5.04 -8.05 14.50
C LEU A 421 -3.91 -7.11 14.94
N TRP A 422 -2.74 -7.19 14.30
CA TRP A 422 -1.54 -6.49 14.70
C TRP A 422 -1.54 -5.01 14.28
N ASP A 423 -0.99 -4.18 15.15
CA ASP A 423 -0.82 -2.75 14.88
C ASP A 423 0.36 -2.51 13.94
N GLY A 424 0.13 -1.79 12.83
CA GLY A 424 1.19 -1.44 11.88
C GLY A 424 2.37 -0.66 12.48
N GLY A 425 2.19 -0.04 13.64
CA GLY A 425 3.25 0.61 14.42
C GLY A 425 4.36 -0.33 14.88
N LEU A 426 4.10 -1.65 14.92
CA LEU A 426 5.12 -2.68 15.22
C LEU A 426 6.26 -2.72 14.18
N LYS A 427 6.09 -2.06 13.03
CA LYS A 427 7.18 -1.82 12.07
C LYS A 427 8.41 -1.15 12.69
N ARG A 428 8.19 -0.28 13.69
CA ARG A 428 9.22 0.59 14.28
C ARG A 428 9.24 0.55 15.81
N GLY A 429 8.14 0.12 16.43
CA GLY A 429 8.00 0.01 17.87
C GLY A 429 8.08 -1.42 18.37
N LYS A 430 8.34 -1.58 19.67
CA LYS A 430 8.14 -2.86 20.37
C LYS A 430 6.66 -3.06 20.67
N VAL A 431 6.29 -4.32 20.91
CA VAL A 431 4.98 -4.66 21.49
C VAL A 431 4.80 -3.88 22.79
N LYS A 432 3.60 -3.30 22.99
CA LYS A 432 3.27 -2.54 24.21
C LYS A 432 3.38 -3.44 25.44
N ASP A 433 3.81 -2.86 26.54
CA ASP A 433 3.99 -3.60 27.79
C ASP A 433 2.68 -4.21 28.32
N THR A 434 1.54 -3.59 28.05
CA THR A 434 0.21 -4.14 28.37
C THR A 434 -0.04 -5.54 27.79
N PHE A 435 0.41 -5.83 26.57
CA PHE A 435 0.25 -7.18 26.00
C PHE A 435 1.17 -8.20 26.67
N LYS A 436 2.35 -7.76 27.13
CA LYS A 436 3.25 -8.62 27.92
C LYS A 436 2.65 -8.90 29.28
N GLU A 437 2.09 -7.88 29.93
CA GLU A 437 1.38 -7.98 31.21
C GLU A 437 0.16 -8.89 31.11
N GLU A 438 -0.60 -8.85 30.01
CA GLU A 438 -1.71 -9.77 29.78
C GLU A 438 -1.25 -11.23 29.70
N GLN A 439 -0.18 -11.53 28.96
CA GLN A 439 0.41 -12.87 28.91
C GLN A 439 0.93 -13.32 30.28
N GLN A 440 1.61 -12.43 31.02
CA GLN A 440 2.06 -12.68 32.38
C GLN A 440 0.87 -12.95 33.32
N LYS A 441 -0.24 -12.23 33.16
CA LYS A 441 -1.47 -12.42 33.94
C LYS A 441 -2.19 -13.72 33.61
N LEU A 442 -2.17 -14.16 32.35
CA LEU A 442 -2.71 -15.47 31.96
C LEU A 442 -1.90 -16.60 32.61
N TYR A 443 -0.58 -16.49 32.59
CA TYR A 443 0.29 -17.45 33.24
C TYR A 443 0.18 -17.41 34.78
N SER A 444 0.05 -16.23 35.38
CA SER A 444 -0.08 -16.11 36.84
C SER A 444 -1.36 -16.77 37.37
N LYS A 445 -2.45 -16.81 36.59
CA LYS A 445 -3.67 -17.57 36.94
C LYS A 445 -3.45 -19.08 37.05
N ILE A 446 -2.45 -19.62 36.34
CA ILE A 446 -2.08 -21.03 36.38
C ILE A 446 -1.27 -21.34 37.65
N ILE A 447 -0.40 -20.41 38.05
CA ILE A 447 0.48 -20.57 39.23
C ILE A 447 -0.19 -20.09 40.52
N VAL A 448 -1.16 -19.20 40.48
CA VAL A 448 -1.80 -18.64 41.69
C VAL A 448 -3.32 -18.80 41.54
N PRO A 449 -3.95 -19.76 42.23
CA PRO A 449 -5.40 -19.85 42.28
C PRO A 449 -5.90 -18.60 43.00
N LEU A 450 -6.96 -17.99 42.45
CA LEU A 450 -7.72 -16.98 43.17
C LEU A 450 -8.26 -17.62 44.46
N ARG A 451 -7.62 -17.35 45.61
CA ARG A 451 -8.22 -17.68 46.90
C ARG A 451 -9.53 -16.90 47.00
N PRO A 452 -10.68 -17.55 47.32
CA PRO A 452 -11.88 -16.80 47.61
C PRO A 452 -11.59 -15.88 48.80
N VAL A 453 -11.89 -14.59 48.63
CA VAL A 453 -11.86 -13.63 49.73
C VAL A 453 -12.91 -14.13 50.73
N ALA A 454 -12.45 -14.69 51.85
CA ALA A 454 -13.32 -14.99 52.96
C ALA A 454 -13.85 -13.66 53.48
N HIS A 455 -15.10 -13.34 53.14
CA HIS A 455 -15.86 -12.35 53.89
C HIS A 455 -15.96 -12.87 55.33
N LYS A 456 -15.23 -12.21 56.22
CA LYS A 456 -15.39 -12.37 57.67
C LYS A 456 -16.63 -11.67 58.15
#